data_AF-A0A7W8KJ98-F1
#
_entry.id   AF-A0A7W8KJ98-F1
#
_cell.length_a   1.000
_cell.length_b   1.000
_cell.length_c   1.000
_cell.angle_alpha   90.00
_cell.angle_beta   90.00
_cell.angle_gamma   90.00
#
_symmetry.space_group_name_H-M   'P 1'
#
loop_
_entity.id
_entity.type
_entity.pdbx_description
1 polymer ?
#
loop_
_entity_poly.entity_id
_entity_poly.type
_entity_poly.pdbx_seq_one_letter_code
_entity_poly.pdbx_strand_id
1 'polypeptide(L)'
;MNDNNDAFTDHPTDLLEDTWLGKMGAEPDVSRAPAPADQPGTPDTSTEPHCAIPSKPTYVTLSAVLSEISNVGAHAVIQNFEGGVRSKKILAVQLIDKKIKLTLHSSDGNRHRRTIQDERIRDTPEFREWLAERCDEAKYAYRAATGKLGSTEAALDSGDDDFDRLATMRQDTHEAPAVKPKRRK
;
A
#
# COMPACT_ATOMS: atom_id res chain seq x y z
N MET A 1 -59.49 1.37 -0.60
CA MET A 1 -59.58 2.58 0.22
C MET A 1 -58.53 2.46 1.30
N ASN A 2 -57.35 3.03 1.06
CA ASN A 2 -56.32 3.20 2.08
C ASN A 2 -56.00 4.69 2.08
N ASP A 3 -56.48 5.37 3.11
CA ASP A 3 -56.21 6.76 3.42
C ASP A 3 -54.84 6.90 4.10
N ASN A 4 -54.11 7.93 3.67
CA ASN A 4 -53.25 8.86 4.41
C ASN A 4 -52.30 8.33 5.50
N ASN A 5 -51.00 8.62 5.35
CA ASN A 5 -50.44 9.79 6.05
C ASN A 5 -49.06 10.20 5.53
N ASP A 6 -49.02 11.45 5.07
CA ASP A 6 -47.84 12.32 5.00
C ASP A 6 -47.15 12.43 6.38
N ALA A 7 -45.83 12.39 6.36
CA ALA A 7 -45.01 12.97 7.43
C ALA A 7 -43.75 13.58 6.83
N PHE A 8 -43.93 14.85 6.47
CA PHE A 8 -42.96 15.90 6.23
C PHE A 8 -41.87 15.93 7.32
N THR A 9 -40.59 16.05 6.95
CA THR A 9 -39.58 16.61 7.86
C THR A 9 -38.50 17.31 7.05
N ASP A 10 -38.75 18.60 6.80
CA ASP A 10 -37.76 19.63 6.50
C ASP A 10 -36.76 19.71 7.66
N HIS A 11 -35.46 19.57 7.36
CA HIS A 11 -34.40 20.00 8.26
C HIS A 11 -33.64 21.15 7.57
N PRO A 12 -33.77 22.40 8.07
CA PRO A 12 -32.96 23.50 7.61
C PRO A 12 -31.50 23.31 8.07
N THR A 13 -30.57 23.35 7.12
CA THR A 13 -29.13 23.40 7.42
C THR A 13 -28.77 24.85 7.70
N ASP A 14 -28.73 25.20 8.98
CA ASP A 14 -28.29 26.51 9.43
C ASP A 14 -26.83 26.77 9.05
N LEU A 15 -26.64 27.95 8.45
CA LEU A 15 -25.38 28.65 8.27
C LEU A 15 -24.64 28.81 9.60
N LEU A 16 -23.41 28.31 9.66
CA LEU A 16 -22.37 28.86 10.54
C LEU A 16 -21.28 29.48 9.66
N GLU A 17 -21.48 30.75 9.33
CA GLU A 17 -20.38 31.67 9.04
C GLU A 17 -19.94 32.28 10.37
N ASP A 18 -18.73 31.94 10.84
CA ASP A 18 -18.14 32.64 11.98
C ASP A 18 -16.67 32.98 11.72
N THR A 19 -16.49 34.27 11.43
CA THR A 19 -15.51 35.19 12.00
C THR A 19 -14.02 34.78 12.08
N TRP A 20 -13.24 35.26 11.11
CA TRP A 20 -11.80 35.55 11.30
C TRP A 20 -11.53 37.03 11.00
N LEU A 21 -11.72 37.87 12.01
CA LEU A 21 -11.40 39.29 11.95
C LEU A 21 -10.39 39.66 13.05
N GLY A 22 -9.17 39.98 12.62
CA GLY A 22 -8.37 41.05 13.22
C GLY A 22 -7.41 40.70 14.36
N LYS A 23 -6.10 40.73 14.07
CA LYS A 23 -5.17 41.58 14.83
C LYS A 23 -3.90 41.88 14.03
N MET A 24 -3.89 43.06 13.41
CA MET A 24 -2.67 43.73 12.97
C MET A 24 -2.08 44.53 14.15
N GLY A 25 -0.75 44.54 14.21
CA GLY A 25 0.03 45.70 14.65
C GLY A 25 0.42 45.79 16.13
N ALA A 26 1.72 45.65 16.40
CA ALA A 26 2.53 46.67 17.09
C ALA A 26 3.98 46.17 17.28
N GLU A 27 4.89 46.61 16.40
CA GLU A 27 6.27 46.95 16.83
C GLU A 27 6.22 48.37 17.42
N PRO A 28 7.05 48.70 18.43
CA PRO A 28 8.22 49.52 18.10
C PRO A 28 9.46 49.34 19.00
N ASP A 29 10.61 49.49 18.36
CA ASP A 29 11.68 50.46 18.68
C ASP A 29 12.71 50.20 19.81
N VAL A 30 13.87 50.76 19.51
CA VAL A 30 15.25 50.53 19.94
C VAL A 30 15.57 51.32 21.20
N SER A 31 16.26 50.71 22.17
CA SER A 31 17.07 51.47 23.14
C SER A 31 18.23 50.65 23.69
N ARG A 32 19.35 51.36 23.87
CA ARG A 32 20.74 50.90 23.84
C ARG A 32 21.39 51.02 25.22
N ALA A 33 22.25 50.03 25.52
CA ALA A 33 23.44 50.02 26.42
C ALA A 33 23.25 49.99 27.97
N PRO A 34 24.28 49.59 28.77
CA PRO A 34 25.63 49.09 28.44
C PRO A 34 26.00 47.71 29.05
N ALA A 35 27.11 47.13 28.58
CA ALA A 35 27.74 45.91 29.13
C ALA A 35 28.29 46.11 30.56
N PRO A 36 28.49 45.02 31.33
CA PRO A 36 29.87 44.69 31.70
C PRO A 36 30.20 43.19 31.84
N ALA A 37 31.52 42.95 31.83
CA ALA A 37 32.27 41.87 32.46
C ALA A 37 32.44 40.53 31.72
N ASP A 38 33.69 40.33 31.28
CA ASP A 38 34.38 39.05 31.15
C ASP A 38 33.92 38.01 32.19
N GLN A 39 33.32 36.93 31.70
CA GLN A 39 33.32 35.64 32.39
C GLN A 39 33.90 34.59 31.45
N PRO A 40 35.01 33.92 31.82
CA PRO A 40 35.43 32.71 31.14
C PRO A 40 34.48 31.57 31.54
N GLY A 41 33.36 31.48 30.83
CA GLY A 41 32.42 30.36 30.95
C GLY A 41 32.97 29.14 30.23
N THR A 42 33.31 28.12 31.01
CA THR A 42 33.62 26.75 30.61
C THR A 42 32.71 26.21 29.50
N PRO A 43 33.24 25.55 28.45
CA PRO A 43 32.41 24.79 27.52
C PRO A 43 32.09 23.41 28.13
N ASP A 44 31.25 23.37 29.16
CA ASP A 44 30.57 22.13 29.55
C ASP A 44 29.19 22.10 28.90
N THR A 45 29.17 22.03 27.57
CA THR A 45 28.02 21.43 26.89
C THR A 45 28.28 19.93 26.87
N SER A 46 28.05 19.31 28.03
CA SER A 46 27.78 17.88 28.12
C SER A 46 26.53 17.61 27.30
N THR A 47 26.70 17.40 26.00
CA THR A 47 25.71 16.78 25.13
C THR A 47 25.56 15.35 25.63
N GLU A 48 24.71 15.17 26.64
CA GLU A 48 24.22 13.84 26.95
C GLU A 48 23.64 13.25 25.66
N PRO A 49 24.01 12.02 25.27
CA PRO A 49 23.39 11.36 24.15
C PRO A 49 21.92 11.16 24.51
N HIS A 50 21.08 12.08 24.02
CA HIS A 50 19.64 11.95 24.13
C HIS A 50 19.31 10.65 23.38
N CYS A 51 19.05 9.58 24.13
CA CYS A 51 18.52 8.33 23.60
C CYS A 51 17.19 8.64 22.94
N ALA A 52 17.24 9.00 21.66
CA ALA A 52 16.07 9.20 20.84
C ALA A 52 15.33 7.86 20.81
N ILE A 53 14.15 7.84 21.42
CA ILE A 53 13.27 6.67 21.40
C ILE A 53 12.90 6.46 19.93
N PRO A 54 13.29 5.33 19.30
CA PRO A 54 12.96 5.10 17.91
C PRO A 54 11.43 5.15 17.74
N SER A 55 10.98 5.77 16.65
CA SER A 55 9.56 5.84 16.32
C SER A 55 8.94 4.44 16.37
N LYS A 56 7.76 4.35 16.97
CA LYS A 56 7.09 3.05 17.15
C LYS A 56 6.93 2.38 15.78
N PRO A 57 7.28 1.09 15.65
CA PRO A 57 7.11 0.37 14.39
C PRO A 57 5.64 0.33 13.98
N THR A 58 5.38 0.58 12.70
CA THR A 58 4.06 0.44 12.09
C THR A 58 3.79 -1.03 11.80
N TYR A 59 2.58 -1.49 12.08
CA TYR A 59 2.17 -2.88 11.85
C TYR A 59 0.84 -2.95 11.11
N VAL A 60 0.74 -3.88 10.18
CA VAL A 60 -0.45 -4.18 9.38
C VAL A 60 -0.85 -5.64 9.57
N THR A 61 -2.09 -6.01 9.24
CA THR A 61 -2.50 -7.42 9.19
C THR A 61 -2.35 -7.96 7.78
N LEU A 62 -2.04 -9.25 7.65
CA LEU A 62 -2.01 -9.92 6.35
C LEU A 62 -3.36 -9.79 5.64
N SER A 63 -4.46 -9.92 6.38
CA SER A 63 -5.82 -9.67 5.85
C SER A 63 -6.00 -8.30 5.20
N ALA A 64 -5.49 -7.22 5.81
CA ALA A 64 -5.58 -5.88 5.27
C ALA A 64 -4.76 -5.75 3.98
N VAL A 65 -3.50 -6.21 4.02
CA VAL A 65 -2.60 -6.19 2.85
C VAL A 65 -3.22 -6.95 1.67
N LEU A 66 -3.76 -8.14 1.91
CA LEU A 66 -4.34 -8.96 0.84
C LEU A 66 -5.64 -8.37 0.27
N SER A 67 -6.34 -7.51 1.02
CA SER A 67 -7.57 -6.85 0.55
C SER A 67 -7.31 -5.65 -0.37
N GLU A 68 -6.11 -5.07 -0.32
CA GLU A 68 -5.71 -3.90 -1.11
C GLU A 68 -5.14 -4.27 -2.49
N ILE A 69 -4.75 -5.53 -2.68
CA ILE A 69 -4.13 -6.03 -3.91
C ILE A 69 -5.09 -6.90 -4.72
N SER A 70 -4.78 -7.09 -6.00
CA SER A 70 -5.58 -7.96 -6.87
C SER A 70 -5.60 -9.42 -6.38
N ASN A 71 -6.66 -10.17 -6.69
CA ASN A 71 -6.78 -11.60 -6.32
C ASN A 71 -5.64 -12.48 -6.84
N VAL A 72 -5.04 -12.09 -7.98
CA VAL A 72 -3.88 -12.77 -8.58
C VAL A 72 -2.62 -12.47 -7.78
N GLY A 73 -2.40 -11.20 -7.42
CA GLY A 73 -1.32 -10.79 -6.52
C GLY A 73 -1.43 -11.46 -5.15
N ALA A 74 -2.62 -11.46 -4.55
CA ALA A 74 -2.89 -12.11 -3.27
C ALA A 74 -2.58 -13.62 -3.31
N HIS A 75 -2.88 -14.31 -4.41
CA HIS A 75 -2.50 -15.70 -4.59
C HIS A 75 -0.98 -15.90 -4.56
N ALA A 76 -0.23 -15.07 -5.30
CA ALA A 76 1.23 -15.15 -5.37
C ALA A 76 1.89 -14.82 -4.03
N VAL A 77 1.38 -13.80 -3.32
CA VAL A 77 1.83 -13.45 -1.97
C VAL A 77 1.66 -14.65 -1.04
N ILE A 78 0.47 -15.27 -1.00
CA ILE A 78 0.21 -16.42 -0.12
C ILE A 78 1.12 -17.61 -0.46
N GLN A 79 1.36 -17.89 -1.74
CA GLN A 79 2.26 -18.98 -2.15
C GLN A 79 3.71 -18.77 -1.70
N ASN A 80 4.16 -17.52 -1.66
CA ASN A 80 5.55 -17.18 -1.37
C ASN A 80 5.78 -16.64 0.04
N PHE A 81 4.72 -16.47 0.85
CA PHE A 81 4.76 -15.80 2.14
C PHE A 81 5.77 -16.45 3.10
N GLU A 82 5.68 -17.77 3.29
CA GLU A 82 6.62 -18.55 4.12
C GLU A 82 8.07 -18.48 3.61
N GLY A 83 8.26 -18.30 2.29
CA GLY A 83 9.58 -18.02 1.71
C GLY A 83 10.10 -16.64 2.09
N GLY A 84 9.22 -15.62 2.05
CA GLY A 84 9.52 -14.26 2.48
C GLY A 84 9.86 -14.16 3.97
N VAL A 85 9.15 -14.89 4.83
CA VAL A 85 9.43 -14.97 6.27
C VAL A 85 10.79 -15.64 6.52
N ARG A 86 11.06 -16.80 5.89
CA ARG A 86 12.34 -17.51 6.05
C ARG A 86 13.55 -16.71 5.55
N SER A 87 13.37 -15.94 4.48
CA SER A 87 14.41 -15.05 3.94
C SER A 87 14.54 -13.71 4.69
N LYS A 88 13.75 -13.50 5.75
CA LYS A 88 13.71 -12.27 6.55
C LYS A 88 13.30 -11.01 5.77
N LYS A 89 12.73 -11.16 4.57
CA LYS A 89 12.06 -10.07 3.85
C LYS A 89 10.75 -9.66 4.51
N ILE A 90 10.13 -10.59 5.24
CA ILE A 90 8.88 -10.36 5.97
C ILE A 90 9.13 -10.65 7.45
N LEU A 91 8.77 -9.69 8.30
CA LEU A 91 8.73 -9.88 9.75
C LEU A 91 7.27 -10.01 10.17
N ALA A 92 6.81 -11.24 10.40
CA ALA A 92 5.42 -11.55 10.70
C ALA A 92 5.28 -12.46 11.93
N VAL A 93 4.13 -12.35 12.61
CA VAL A 93 3.74 -13.18 13.74
C VAL A 93 2.29 -13.62 13.58
N GLN A 94 2.03 -14.92 13.76
CA GLN A 94 0.68 -15.47 13.69
C GLN A 94 -0.23 -14.91 14.79
N LEU A 95 -1.44 -14.50 14.40
CA LEU A 95 -2.47 -14.06 15.34
C LEU A 95 -3.30 -15.26 15.78
N ILE A 96 -3.28 -15.60 17.06
CA ILE A 96 -4.03 -16.75 17.62
C ILE A 96 -5.53 -16.62 17.29
N ASP A 97 -6.16 -17.72 16.86
CA ASP A 97 -7.58 -17.83 16.52
C ASP A 97 -8.11 -16.92 15.41
N LYS A 98 -7.23 -16.24 14.66
CA LYS A 98 -7.61 -15.42 13.50
C LYS A 98 -7.34 -16.17 12.20
N LYS A 99 -8.42 -16.48 11.48
CA LYS A 99 -8.36 -17.10 10.15
C LYS A 99 -9.04 -16.23 9.11
N ILE A 100 -8.47 -16.20 7.92
CA ILE A 100 -8.99 -15.47 6.76
C ILE A 100 -9.47 -16.48 5.73
N LYS A 101 -10.67 -16.27 5.19
CA LYS A 101 -11.21 -17.07 4.08
C LYS A 101 -11.17 -16.23 2.81
N LEU A 102 -10.48 -16.73 1.80
CA LEU A 102 -10.24 -15.98 0.56
C LEU A 102 -10.63 -16.82 -0.65
N THR A 103 -11.06 -16.12 -1.69
CA THR A 103 -11.22 -16.66 -3.04
C THR A 103 -10.22 -15.96 -3.93
N LEU A 104 -9.30 -16.71 -4.51
CA LEU A 104 -8.12 -16.21 -5.20
C LEU A 104 -8.06 -16.77 -6.61
N HIS A 105 -7.35 -16.08 -7.50
CA HIS A 105 -7.11 -16.55 -8.86
C HIS A 105 -5.61 -16.86 -8.98
N SER A 106 -5.25 -18.03 -9.50
CA SER A 106 -3.85 -18.34 -9.81
C SER A 106 -3.38 -17.58 -11.05
N SER A 107 -2.07 -17.56 -11.27
CA SER A 107 -1.45 -17.03 -12.49
C SER A 107 -2.03 -17.66 -13.76
N ASP A 108 -2.45 -18.92 -13.70
CA ASP A 108 -3.01 -19.63 -14.86
C ASP A 108 -4.51 -19.34 -15.06
N GLY A 109 -5.09 -18.47 -14.23
CA GLY A 109 -6.49 -18.06 -14.27
C GLY A 109 -7.48 -19.00 -13.58
N ASN A 110 -6.99 -20.04 -12.89
CA ASN A 110 -7.86 -20.92 -12.12
C ASN A 110 -8.27 -20.30 -10.78
N ARG A 111 -9.51 -20.54 -10.36
CA ARG A 111 -10.05 -20.03 -9.09
C ARG A 111 -9.80 -21.01 -7.95
N HIS A 112 -9.31 -20.51 -6.82
CA HIS A 112 -9.01 -21.28 -5.62
C HIS A 112 -9.68 -20.67 -4.39
N ARG A 113 -10.29 -21.50 -3.54
CA ARG A 113 -10.75 -21.09 -2.21
C ARG A 113 -9.75 -21.54 -1.15
N ARG A 114 -9.30 -20.63 -0.29
CA ARG A 114 -8.33 -20.94 0.77
C ARG A 114 -8.80 -20.39 2.12
N THR A 115 -8.42 -21.09 3.18
CA THR A 115 -8.49 -20.58 4.56
C THR A 115 -7.07 -20.58 5.11
N ILE A 116 -6.58 -19.41 5.54
CA ILE A 116 -5.22 -19.24 6.06
C ILE A 116 -5.26 -18.58 7.44
N GLN A 117 -4.17 -18.71 8.20
CA GLN A 117 -3.98 -17.98 9.45
C GLN A 117 -3.72 -16.50 9.13
N ASP A 118 -4.32 -15.58 9.89
CA ASP A 118 -3.98 -14.16 9.81
C ASP A 118 -2.70 -13.89 10.60
N GLU A 119 -1.91 -12.93 10.13
CA GLU A 119 -0.62 -12.59 10.73
C GLU A 119 -0.48 -11.08 10.89
N ARG A 120 0.23 -10.68 11.94
CA ARG A 120 0.65 -9.30 12.15
C ARG A 120 2.02 -9.11 11.50
N ILE A 121 2.10 -8.19 10.55
CA ILE A 121 3.30 -7.93 9.76
C ILE A 121 3.85 -6.57 10.16
N ARG A 122 5.17 -6.46 10.31
CA ARG A 122 5.84 -5.18 10.45
C ARG A 122 5.90 -4.51 9.08
N ASP A 123 5.34 -3.31 8.98
CA ASP A 123 5.34 -2.55 7.75
C ASP A 123 6.70 -1.85 7.58
N THR A 124 7.54 -2.44 6.72
CA THR A 124 8.87 -1.92 6.39
C THR A 124 9.00 -1.70 4.88
N PRO A 125 9.93 -0.84 4.43
CA PRO A 125 10.19 -0.65 3.01
C PRO A 125 10.49 -1.96 2.27
N GLU A 126 11.28 -2.84 2.87
CA GLU A 126 11.67 -4.13 2.28
C GLU A 126 10.47 -5.06 2.09
N PHE A 127 9.51 -5.03 3.04
CA PHE A 127 8.26 -5.76 2.90
C PHE A 127 7.42 -5.21 1.73
N ARG A 128 7.34 -3.88 1.59
CA ARG A 128 6.59 -3.23 0.50
C ARG A 128 7.20 -3.50 -0.86
N GLU A 129 8.53 -3.44 -0.98
CA GLU A 129 9.25 -3.81 -2.19
C GLU A 129 9.01 -5.27 -2.57
N TRP A 130 9.13 -6.19 -1.59
CA TRP A 130 8.83 -7.60 -1.81
C TRP A 130 7.39 -7.83 -2.25
N LEU A 131 6.43 -7.12 -1.64
CA LEU A 131 5.02 -7.21 -1.97
C LEU A 131 4.77 -6.74 -3.41
N ALA A 132 5.34 -5.59 -3.80
CA ALA A 132 5.23 -5.05 -5.15
C ALA A 132 5.83 -6.02 -6.19
N GLU A 133 7.04 -6.52 -5.95
CA GLU A 133 7.73 -7.50 -6.80
C GLU A 133 6.85 -8.74 -7.07
N ARG A 134 6.28 -9.32 -6.01
CA ARG A 134 5.40 -10.51 -6.12
C ARG A 134 4.08 -10.19 -6.82
N CYS A 135 3.50 -9.02 -6.59
CA CYS A 135 2.29 -8.59 -7.27
C CYS A 135 2.52 -8.38 -8.78
N ASP A 136 3.63 -7.74 -9.16
CA ASP A 136 3.97 -7.50 -10.56
C ASP A 136 4.29 -8.80 -11.30
N GLU A 137 5.10 -9.67 -10.71
CA GLU A 137 5.34 -11.00 -11.29
C GLU A 137 4.05 -11.76 -11.56
N ALA A 138 3.12 -11.75 -10.60
CA ALA A 138 1.83 -12.41 -10.73
C ALA A 138 0.96 -11.77 -11.82
N LYS A 139 0.94 -10.43 -11.88
CA LYS A 139 0.22 -9.65 -12.91
C LYS A 139 0.66 -10.06 -14.31
N TYR A 140 1.97 -10.05 -14.57
CA TYR A 140 2.48 -10.37 -15.90
C TYR A 140 2.42 -11.87 -16.24
N ALA A 141 2.63 -12.75 -15.25
CA ALA A 141 2.41 -14.19 -15.44
C ALA A 141 0.95 -14.48 -15.86
N TYR A 142 -0.01 -13.81 -15.23
CA TYR A 142 -1.43 -13.93 -15.59
C TYR A 142 -1.76 -13.40 -16.98
N ARG A 143 -1.20 -12.25 -17.38
CA ARG A 143 -1.38 -11.71 -18.73
C ARG A 143 -0.80 -12.63 -19.80
N ALA A 144 0.38 -13.21 -19.54
CA ALA A 144 1.00 -14.19 -20.41
C ALA A 144 0.14 -15.46 -20.54
N ALA A 145 -0.31 -16.04 -19.42
CA ALA A 145 -1.11 -17.26 -19.43
C ALA A 145 -2.48 -17.10 -20.10
N THR A 146 -3.11 -15.93 -19.94
CA THR A 146 -4.44 -15.65 -20.53
C THR A 146 -4.39 -15.09 -21.95
N GLY A 147 -3.20 -14.74 -22.46
CA GLY A 147 -3.03 -14.05 -23.74
C GLY A 147 -3.56 -12.61 -23.77
N LYS A 148 -3.96 -12.06 -22.62
CA LYS A 148 -4.49 -10.69 -22.50
C LYS A 148 -3.34 -9.71 -22.22
N LEU A 149 -2.51 -9.48 -23.22
CA LEU A 149 -1.34 -8.61 -23.14
C LEU A 149 -1.65 -7.11 -23.38
N GLY A 150 -2.89 -6.76 -23.66
CA GLY A 150 -3.29 -5.37 -23.89
C GLY A 150 -3.17 -4.50 -22.62
N SER A 151 -2.79 -3.25 -22.80
CA SER A 151 -2.79 -2.19 -21.78
C SER A 151 -3.40 -0.91 -22.34
N THR A 152 -3.70 0.06 -21.48
CA THR A 152 -4.16 1.40 -21.87
C THR A 152 -2.97 2.35 -21.95
N GLU A 153 -3.06 3.38 -22.80
CA GLU A 153 -2.02 4.42 -22.93
C GLU A 153 -1.69 5.06 -21.57
N ALA A 154 -2.71 5.46 -20.81
CA ALA A 154 -2.53 6.05 -19.49
C ALA A 154 -1.79 5.16 -18.48
N ALA A 155 -1.94 3.83 -18.55
CA ALA A 155 -1.26 2.90 -17.65
C ALA A 155 0.21 2.68 -18.04
N LEU A 156 0.54 2.85 -19.33
CA LEU A 156 1.91 2.83 -19.82
C LEU A 156 2.62 4.14 -19.46
N ASP A 157 1.92 5.27 -19.61
CA ASP A 157 2.45 6.60 -19.28
C ASP A 157 2.68 6.77 -17.77
N SER A 158 1.81 6.19 -16.93
CA SER A 158 1.97 6.22 -15.46
C SER A 158 3.06 5.27 -14.95
N GLY A 159 3.54 4.35 -15.79
CA GLY A 159 4.45 3.28 -15.40
C GLY A 159 3.81 2.13 -14.62
N ASP A 160 2.48 2.07 -14.53
CA ASP A 160 1.76 0.96 -13.88
C ASP A 160 1.92 -0.35 -14.68
N ASP A 161 2.00 -0.22 -16.00
CA ASP A 161 2.33 -1.31 -16.92
C ASP A 161 3.67 -1.05 -17.62
N ASP A 162 4.50 -2.08 -17.68
CA ASP A 162 5.84 -2.08 -18.25
C ASP A 162 5.73 -2.39 -19.75
N PHE A 163 5.96 -1.37 -20.56
CA PHE A 163 5.87 -1.45 -22.01
C PHE A 163 6.82 -2.50 -22.58
N ASP A 164 8.09 -2.48 -22.16
CA ASP A 164 9.13 -3.35 -22.71
C ASP A 164 8.82 -4.82 -22.37
N ARG A 165 8.35 -5.07 -21.15
CA ARG A 165 7.94 -6.41 -20.73
C ARG A 165 6.73 -6.90 -21.51
N LEU A 166 5.71 -6.08 -21.71
CA LEU A 166 4.52 -6.45 -22.50
C LEU A 166 4.86 -6.66 -23.98
N ALA A 167 5.74 -5.84 -24.55
CA ALA A 167 6.19 -5.97 -25.93
C ALA A 167 6.95 -7.29 -26.15
N THR A 168 7.86 -7.64 -25.23
CA THR A 168 8.60 -8.91 -25.24
C THR A 168 7.65 -10.10 -25.18
N MET A 169 6.70 -10.10 -24.23
CA MET A 169 5.70 -11.18 -24.12
C MET A 169 4.85 -11.35 -25.39
N ARG A 170 4.54 -10.25 -26.08
CA ARG A 170 3.79 -10.29 -27.34
C ARG A 170 4.60 -10.94 -28.45
N GLN A 171 5.89 -10.64 -28.55
CA GLN A 171 6.80 -11.27 -29.53
C GLN A 171 6.85 -12.78 -29.31
N ASP A 172 7.09 -13.22 -28.07
CA ASP A 172 7.17 -14.65 -27.71
C ASP A 172 5.89 -15.41 -28.03
N THR A 173 4.73 -14.76 -27.84
CA THR A 173 3.43 -15.37 -28.15
C THR A 173 3.22 -15.57 -29.66
N HIS A 174 3.82 -14.73 -30.51
CA HIS A 174 3.75 -14.85 -31.97
C HIS A 174 4.76 -15.85 -32.54
N GLU A 175 5.88 -16.11 -31.86
CA GLU A 175 6.88 -17.10 -32.29
C GLU A 175 6.55 -18.54 -31.89
N ALA A 176 5.64 -18.77 -30.95
CA ALA A 176 5.23 -20.12 -30.57
C ALA A 176 4.61 -20.88 -31.77
N PRO A 177 5.18 -22.02 -32.22
CA PRO A 177 4.64 -22.76 -33.34
C PRO A 177 3.24 -23.26 -33.00
N ALA A 178 2.27 -22.99 -33.88
CA ALA A 178 0.90 -23.47 -33.75
C ALA A 178 0.88 -25.01 -33.71
N VAL A 179 0.96 -25.60 -32.51
CA VAL A 179 0.79 -27.03 -32.30
C VAL A 179 -0.66 -27.36 -32.60
N LYS A 180 -0.92 -27.81 -33.83
CA LYS A 180 -2.25 -28.27 -34.24
C LYS A 180 -2.71 -29.36 -33.25
N PRO A 181 -3.91 -29.25 -32.66
CA PRO A 181 -4.40 -30.27 -31.75
C PRO A 181 -4.51 -31.60 -32.51
N LYS A 182 -3.75 -32.60 -32.04
CA LYS A 182 -3.82 -33.97 -32.55
C LYS A 182 -5.20 -34.52 -32.20
N ARG A 183 -6.13 -34.46 -33.16
CA ARG A 183 -7.44 -35.12 -33.05
C ARG A 183 -7.20 -36.60 -32.74
N ARG A 184 -7.49 -37.02 -31.51
CA ARG A 184 -7.63 -38.44 -31.19
C ARG A 184 -8.87 -38.95 -31.92
N LYS A 185 -8.67 -39.92 -32.81
CA LYS A 185 -9.75 -40.72 -33.42
C LYS A 185 -10.22 -41.77 -32.43
#